data_AF-A0A8T5USI5-F1
#
_entry.id   AF-A0A8T5USI5-F1
#
_cell.length_a   1.000
_cell.length_b   1.000
_cell.length_c   1.000
_cell.angle_alpha   90.00
_cell.angle_beta   90.00
_cell.angle_gamma   90.00
#
_symmetry.space_group_name_H-M   'P 1'
#
loop_
_entity.id
_entity.type
_entity.pdbx_description
1 polymer ?
#
loop_
_entity_poly.entity_id
_entity_poly.type
_entity_poly.pdbx_seq_one_letter_code
_entity_poly.pdbx_strand_id
1 'polypeptide(L)'
;MLPNYYPTSTIKVNGKEIEIEPYRVIEIRDYITPLDKITAKLSGIISKLEYYTGATIDDPSLPIVPTKDLSLEDIDKMAELGEEAVDLKLQAMELSYKVAQLGLKRALYKEAYTKVGKELDEFKDIGVTESQTQIVTRLMMKLANQDMPMVADTKNRLKDKREKKRSGK
;
A
#
# COMPACT_ATOMS: atom_id res chain seq x y z
N MET A 1 4.03 -13.04 -27.44
CA MET A 1 3.56 -12.48 -26.16
C MET A 1 4.23 -11.14 -25.96
N LEU A 2 3.46 -10.06 -25.74
CA LEU A 2 4.02 -8.78 -25.29
C LEU A 2 4.54 -8.98 -23.85
N PRO A 3 5.75 -8.51 -23.51
CA PRO A 3 6.23 -8.54 -22.13
C PRO A 3 5.27 -7.80 -21.22
N ASN A 4 4.98 -8.34 -20.04
CA ASN A 4 4.27 -7.60 -19.01
C ASN A 4 5.24 -6.53 -18.49
N TYR A 5 4.97 -5.25 -18.78
CA TYR A 5 5.86 -4.13 -18.46
C TYR A 5 5.71 -3.63 -17.01
N TYR A 6 4.75 -4.19 -16.27
CA TYR A 6 4.46 -3.79 -14.89
C TYR A 6 5.01 -4.84 -13.91
N PRO A 7 5.65 -4.41 -12.80
CA PRO A 7 6.07 -5.33 -11.77
C PRO A 7 4.83 -5.97 -11.13
N THR A 8 4.81 -7.29 -11.07
CA THR A 8 3.78 -8.05 -10.36
C THR A 8 4.37 -8.71 -9.13
N SER A 9 3.53 -9.19 -8.23
CA SER A 9 3.98 -9.96 -7.06
C SER A 9 3.00 -11.03 -6.67
N THR A 10 3.51 -12.22 -6.33
CA THR A 10 2.69 -13.37 -5.97
C THR A 10 2.52 -13.46 -4.46
N ILE A 11 1.29 -13.73 -4.03
CA ILE A 11 0.89 -13.89 -2.64
C ILE A 11 -0.04 -15.10 -2.52
N LYS A 12 0.05 -15.82 -1.39
CA LYS A 12 -0.89 -16.89 -1.04
C LYS A 12 -2.05 -16.35 -0.20
N VAL A 13 -3.26 -16.36 -0.74
CA VAL A 13 -4.51 -16.04 -0.01
C VAL A 13 -5.40 -17.28 0.00
N ASN A 14 -5.86 -17.67 1.20
CA ASN A 14 -6.73 -18.84 1.39
C ASN A 14 -6.20 -20.12 0.72
N GLY A 15 -4.88 -20.33 0.77
CA GLY A 15 -4.23 -21.49 0.17
C GLY A 15 -3.94 -21.38 -1.33
N LYS A 16 -4.45 -20.35 -2.03
CA LYS A 16 -4.27 -20.12 -3.46
C LYS A 16 -3.20 -19.07 -3.73
N GLU A 17 -2.31 -19.33 -4.68
CA GLU A 17 -1.37 -18.32 -5.19
C GLU A 17 -2.09 -17.37 -6.14
N ILE A 18 -1.89 -16.08 -5.91
CA ILE A 18 -2.52 -14.98 -6.62
C ILE A 18 -1.42 -14.02 -7.06
N GLU A 19 -1.34 -13.75 -8.36
CA GLU A 19 -0.46 -12.72 -8.91
C GLU A 19 -1.16 -11.36 -8.84
N ILE A 20 -0.59 -10.44 -8.09
CA ILE A 20 -1.09 -9.10 -7.89
C ILE A 20 -0.39 -8.10 -8.82
N GLU A 21 -1.20 -7.26 -9.45
CA GLU A 21 -0.77 -6.20 -10.35
C GLU A 21 -0.89 -4.82 -9.66
N PRO A 22 -0.08 -3.82 -10.08
CA PRO A 22 -0.10 -2.49 -9.49
C PRO A 22 -1.42 -1.75 -9.77
N TYR A 23 -1.61 -0.66 -9.02
CA TYR A 23 -2.74 0.24 -9.20
C TYR A 23 -2.66 1.06 -10.49
N ARG A 24 -3.83 1.42 -11.03
CA ARG A 24 -3.93 2.50 -12.01
C ARG A 24 -3.70 3.82 -11.30
N VAL A 25 -3.22 4.83 -12.03
CA VAL A 25 -2.90 6.16 -11.47
C VAL A 25 -4.07 6.77 -10.68
N ILE A 26 -5.31 6.62 -11.15
CA ILE A 26 -6.50 7.12 -10.44
C ILE A 26 -6.66 6.46 -9.08
N GLU A 27 -6.43 5.16 -8.99
CA GLU A 27 -6.58 4.37 -7.77
C GLU A 27 -5.43 4.64 -6.79
N ILE A 28 -4.24 4.98 -7.30
CA ILE A 28 -3.14 5.48 -6.46
C ILE A 28 -3.59 6.78 -5.77
N ARG A 29 -4.19 7.71 -6.52
CA ARG A 29 -4.67 8.98 -5.97
C ARG A 29 -5.79 8.80 -4.95
N ASP A 30 -6.73 7.91 -5.22
CA ASP A 30 -7.97 7.80 -4.45
C ASP A 30 -7.84 6.84 -3.25
N TYR A 31 -6.88 5.90 -3.26
CA TYR A 31 -6.72 4.90 -2.20
C TYR A 31 -5.31 4.85 -1.59
N ILE A 32 -4.26 4.81 -2.40
CA ILE A 32 -2.88 4.69 -1.88
C ILE A 32 -2.40 5.97 -1.21
N THR A 33 -2.54 7.12 -1.88
CA THR A 33 -2.08 8.41 -1.35
C THR A 33 -2.80 8.80 -0.06
N PRO A 34 -4.12 8.62 0.10
CA PRO A 34 -4.78 8.87 1.37
C PRO A 34 -4.33 7.90 2.46
N LEU A 35 -4.10 6.63 2.13
CA LEU A 35 -3.58 5.65 3.08
C LEU A 35 -2.17 6.03 3.56
N ASP A 36 -1.27 6.43 2.65
CA ASP A 36 0.07 6.94 2.99
C ASP A 36 0.01 8.17 3.90
N LYS A 37 -0.95 9.08 3.67
CA LYS A 37 -1.14 10.25 4.54
C LYS A 37 -1.61 9.85 5.94
N ILE A 38 -2.53 8.90 6.03
CA ILE A 38 -3.03 8.40 7.32
C ILE A 38 -1.91 7.69 8.09
N THR A 39 -1.14 6.82 7.43
CA THR A 39 -0.02 6.11 8.08
C THR A 39 1.08 7.07 8.53
N ALA A 40 1.40 8.10 7.74
CA ALA A 40 2.36 9.14 8.13
C ALA A 40 1.87 9.95 9.34
N LYS A 41 0.59 10.35 9.37
CA LYS A 41 0.00 11.04 10.52
C LYS A 41 0.03 10.18 11.78
N LEU A 42 -0.38 8.92 11.66
CA LEU A 42 -0.36 7.96 12.77
C LEU A 42 1.05 7.77 13.32
N SER A 43 2.06 7.63 12.45
CA SER A 43 3.45 7.58 12.86
C SER A 43 3.89 8.84 13.62
N GLY A 44 3.45 10.02 13.17
CA GLY A 44 3.74 11.28 13.86
C GLY A 44 3.10 11.37 15.24
N ILE A 45 1.89 10.84 15.41
CA ILE A 45 1.23 10.75 16.73
C ILE A 45 1.95 9.77 17.64
N ILE A 46 2.32 8.60 17.13
CA ILE A 46 3.09 7.59 17.88
C ILE A 46 4.37 8.24 18.41
N SER A 47 5.16 8.91 17.57
CA SER A 47 6.39 9.58 18.02
C SER A 47 6.15 10.66 19.09
N LYS A 48 5.02 11.38 19.03
CA LYS A 48 4.64 12.33 20.09
C LYS A 48 4.28 11.61 21.39
N LEU A 49 3.49 10.54 21.31
CA LEU A 49 3.14 9.74 22.48
C LEU A 49 4.40 9.14 23.12
N GLU A 50 5.34 8.61 22.33
CA GLU A 50 6.63 8.11 22.83
C GLU A 50 7.45 9.20 23.52
N TYR A 51 7.44 10.43 22.96
CA TYR A 51 8.06 11.58 23.61
C TYR A 51 7.39 11.91 24.96
N TYR A 52 6.05 11.86 25.02
CA TYR A 52 5.30 12.11 26.24
C TYR A 52 5.35 10.97 27.25
N THR A 53 5.69 9.75 26.86
CA THR A 53 5.67 8.60 27.79
C THR A 53 7.07 8.15 28.17
N GLY A 54 8.07 8.45 27.35
CA GLY A 54 9.41 7.86 27.46
C GLY A 54 9.44 6.36 27.14
N ALA A 55 8.36 5.82 26.56
CA ALA A 55 8.21 4.41 26.22
C ALA A 55 8.02 4.28 24.70
N THR A 56 8.54 3.19 24.13
CA THR A 56 8.24 2.81 22.74
C THR A 56 6.80 2.32 22.64
N ILE A 57 6.09 2.74 21.59
CA ILE A 57 4.67 2.43 21.40
C ILE A 57 4.47 1.72 20.06
N ASP A 58 4.17 0.43 20.14
CA ASP A 58 3.84 -0.39 18.96
C ASP A 58 2.38 -0.20 18.51
N ASP A 59 1.47 0.00 19.47
CA ASP A 59 0.04 0.18 19.20
C ASP A 59 -0.55 1.28 20.11
N PRO A 60 -0.88 2.45 19.56
CA PRO A 60 -1.41 3.57 20.35
C PRO A 60 -2.85 3.36 20.82
N SER A 61 -3.52 2.27 20.41
CA SER A 61 -4.87 1.91 20.90
C SER A 61 -4.85 1.07 22.19
N LEU A 62 -3.67 0.65 22.65
CA LEU A 62 -3.51 -0.09 23.91
C LEU A 62 -3.18 0.86 25.06
N PRO A 63 -3.45 0.46 26.32
CA PRO A 63 -3.05 1.24 27.48
C PRO A 63 -1.54 1.53 27.46
N ILE A 64 -1.18 2.81 27.51
CA ILE A 64 0.21 3.24 27.52
C ILE A 64 0.65 3.40 28.98
N VAL A 65 1.75 2.76 29.35
CA VAL A 65 2.37 2.89 30.67
C VAL A 65 3.56 3.86 30.55
N PRO A 66 3.47 5.08 31.11
CA PRO A 66 4.56 6.04 31.08
C PRO A 66 5.75 5.56 31.92
N THR A 67 6.96 5.87 31.47
CA THR A 67 8.21 5.63 32.21
C THR A 67 8.75 6.89 32.89
N LYS A 68 8.14 8.05 32.62
CA LYS A 68 8.44 9.34 33.28
C LYS A 68 7.23 9.87 34.03
N ASP A 69 7.49 10.72 35.01
CA ASP A 69 6.45 11.48 35.71
C ASP A 69 5.77 12.44 34.74
N LEU A 70 4.43 12.43 34.73
CA LEU A 70 3.61 13.25 33.85
C LEU A 70 2.96 14.39 34.60
N SER A 71 2.95 15.58 33.99
CA SER A 71 2.07 16.66 34.43
C SER A 71 0.62 16.37 34.01
N LEU A 72 -0.35 17.06 34.61
CA LEU A 72 -1.75 16.98 34.17
C LEU A 72 -1.89 17.42 32.69
N GLU A 73 -1.13 18.43 32.27
CA GLU A 73 -1.13 18.90 30.88
C GLU A 73 -0.60 17.83 29.91
N ASP A 74 0.41 17.05 30.32
CA ASP A 74 0.91 15.93 29.50
C ASP A 74 -0.15 14.83 29.38
N ILE A 75 -0.88 14.54 30.45
CA ILE A 75 -1.96 13.54 30.47
C ILE A 75 -3.08 13.95 29.51
N ASP A 76 -3.52 15.21 29.57
CA ASP A 76 -4.57 15.73 28.70
C ASP A 76 -4.15 15.64 27.21
N LYS A 77 -2.92 16.06 26.88
CA LYS A 77 -2.39 15.96 25.51
C LYS A 77 -2.26 14.51 25.05
N MET A 78 -1.85 13.60 25.92
CA MET A 78 -1.76 12.18 25.59
C MET A 78 -3.15 11.58 25.30
N ALA A 79 -4.18 11.98 26.05
CA ALA A 79 -5.54 11.53 25.81
C ALA A 79 -6.04 12.00 24.43
N GLU A 80 -5.86 13.28 24.10
CA GLU A 80 -6.22 13.83 22.78
C GLU A 80 -5.50 13.09 21.63
N LEU A 81 -4.20 12.86 21.78
CA LEU A 81 -3.40 12.11 20.79
C LEU A 81 -3.85 10.65 20.68
N GLY A 82 -4.20 10.01 21.80
CA GLY A 82 -4.72 8.64 21.82
C GLY A 82 -6.04 8.51 21.06
N GLU A 83 -6.97 9.45 21.28
CA GLU A 83 -8.24 9.50 20.54
C GLU A 83 -8.02 9.72 19.03
N GLU A 84 -7.15 10.67 18.65
CA GLU A 84 -6.79 10.90 17.25
C GLU A 84 -6.15 9.65 16.61
N ALA A 85 -5.28 8.94 17.34
CA ALA A 85 -4.64 7.72 16.86
C ALA A 85 -5.65 6.60 16.61
N VAL A 86 -6.64 6.43 17.49
CA VAL A 86 -7.71 5.44 17.34
C VAL A 86 -8.54 5.73 16.09
N ASP A 87 -8.96 6.98 15.89
CA ASP A 87 -9.75 7.36 14.71
C ASP A 87 -8.96 7.14 13.40
N LEU A 88 -7.70 7.56 13.35
CA LEU A 88 -6.84 7.32 12.18
C LEU A 88 -6.62 5.83 11.93
N LYS A 89 -6.49 5.00 12.98
CA LYS A 89 -6.35 3.54 12.83
C LYS A 89 -7.60 2.92 12.20
N LEU A 90 -8.80 3.34 12.62
CA LEU A 90 -10.05 2.88 12.02
C LEU A 90 -10.15 3.27 10.54
N GLN A 91 -9.82 4.52 10.21
CA GLN A 91 -9.77 4.98 8.81
C GLN A 91 -8.75 4.19 7.98
N ALA A 92 -7.56 3.93 8.55
CA ALA A 92 -6.52 3.14 7.90
C ALA A 92 -6.99 1.71 7.66
N MET A 93 -7.69 1.09 8.60
CA MET A 93 -8.23 -0.27 8.47
C MET A 93 -9.27 -0.36 7.36
N GLU A 94 -10.23 0.57 7.31
CA GLU A 94 -11.25 0.60 6.26
C GLU A 94 -10.62 0.77 4.88
N LEU A 95 -9.68 1.71 4.75
CA LEU A 95 -9.02 1.99 3.49
C LEU A 95 -8.08 0.85 3.06
N SER A 96 -7.39 0.22 4.02
CA SER A 96 -6.58 -0.99 3.77
C SER A 96 -7.45 -2.13 3.26
N TYR A 97 -8.65 -2.31 3.82
CA TYR A 97 -9.58 -3.32 3.32
C TYR A 97 -9.98 -3.06 1.87
N LYS A 98 -10.36 -1.82 1.54
CA LYS A 98 -10.67 -1.41 0.15
C LYS A 98 -9.48 -1.67 -0.79
N VAL A 99 -8.28 -1.30 -0.34
CA VAL A 99 -7.03 -1.53 -1.09
C VAL A 99 -6.77 -3.03 -1.31
N ALA A 100 -6.97 -3.86 -0.30
CA ALA A 100 -6.79 -5.29 -0.43
C ALA A 100 -7.83 -5.90 -1.40
N GLN A 101 -9.09 -5.49 -1.29
CA GLN A 101 -10.16 -5.98 -2.17
C GLN A 101 -9.89 -5.63 -3.63
N LEU A 102 -9.51 -4.40 -3.94
CA LEU A 102 -9.21 -3.99 -5.32
C LEU A 102 -8.07 -4.82 -5.92
N GLY A 103 -6.98 -5.02 -5.19
CA GLY A 103 -5.84 -5.83 -5.63
C GLY A 103 -6.24 -7.29 -5.89
N LEU A 104 -7.00 -7.89 -4.97
CA LEU A 104 -7.43 -9.28 -5.09
C LEU A 104 -8.49 -9.48 -6.17
N LYS A 105 -9.48 -8.58 -6.28
CA LYS A 105 -10.51 -8.63 -7.31
C LYS A 105 -9.89 -8.47 -8.69
N ARG A 106 -8.93 -7.56 -8.86
CA ARG A 106 -8.18 -7.42 -10.11
C ARG A 106 -7.49 -8.71 -10.50
N ALA A 107 -6.81 -9.35 -9.55
CA ALA A 107 -6.09 -10.58 -9.81
C ALA A 107 -7.04 -11.76 -10.15
N LEU A 108 -8.14 -11.91 -9.42
CA LEU A 108 -9.06 -13.03 -9.59
C LEU A 108 -10.04 -12.85 -10.76
N TYR A 109 -10.48 -11.62 -11.02
CA TYR A 109 -11.46 -11.29 -12.05
C TYR A 109 -10.84 -10.63 -13.29
N LYS A 110 -9.51 -10.70 -13.47
CA LYS A 110 -8.77 -10.06 -14.56
C LYS A 110 -9.45 -10.20 -15.92
N GLU A 111 -9.86 -11.41 -16.29
CA GLU A 111 -10.54 -11.66 -17.55
C GLU A 111 -11.95 -11.06 -17.63
N ALA A 112 -12.73 -11.15 -16.55
CA ALA A 112 -14.09 -10.61 -16.52
C ALA A 112 -14.08 -9.08 -16.54
N TYR A 113 -13.16 -8.48 -15.79
CA TYR A 113 -12.94 -7.03 -15.75
C TYR A 113 -12.49 -6.48 -17.11
N THR A 114 -11.55 -7.15 -17.78
CA THR A 114 -11.03 -6.70 -19.08
C THR A 114 -11.96 -6.96 -20.26
N LYS A 115 -12.76 -8.03 -20.23
CA LYS A 115 -13.65 -8.41 -21.35
C LYS A 115 -15.06 -7.82 -21.25
N VAL A 116 -15.58 -7.63 -20.03
CA VAL A 116 -16.99 -7.27 -19.81
C VAL A 116 -17.15 -5.78 -19.45
N GLY A 117 -16.07 -5.07 -19.14
CA GLY A 117 -16.11 -3.64 -18.82
C GLY A 117 -16.82 -3.29 -17.50
N LYS A 118 -17.11 -4.29 -16.66
CA LYS A 118 -17.66 -4.09 -15.31
C LYS A 118 -16.62 -3.43 -14.41
N GLU A 119 -17.06 -2.57 -13.50
CA GLU A 119 -16.17 -2.00 -12.49
C GLU A 119 -15.78 -3.08 -11.46
N LEU A 120 -14.57 -2.97 -10.89
CA LEU A 120 -14.09 -3.95 -9.90
C LEU A 120 -15.00 -4.01 -8.66
N ASP A 121 -15.67 -2.90 -8.35
CA ASP A 121 -16.57 -2.78 -7.20
C ASP A 121 -17.88 -3.58 -7.38
N GLU A 122 -18.24 -3.96 -8.61
CA GLU A 122 -19.40 -4.81 -8.89
C GLU A 122 -19.16 -6.28 -8.54
N PHE A 123 -17.90 -6.69 -8.38
CA PHE A 123 -17.57 -8.06 -8.02
C PHE A 123 -17.69 -8.25 -6.51
N LYS A 124 -18.16 -9.43 -6.10
CA LYS A 124 -18.28 -9.80 -4.68
C LYS A 124 -16.92 -9.69 -3.98
N ASP A 125 -16.95 -9.18 -2.75
CA ASP A 125 -15.77 -9.14 -1.90
C ASP A 125 -15.22 -10.53 -1.60
N ILE A 126 -13.89 -10.60 -1.55
CA ILE A 126 -13.14 -11.81 -1.30
C ILE A 126 -12.97 -11.93 0.21
N GLY A 127 -13.41 -13.06 0.77
CA GLY A 127 -13.26 -13.33 2.20
C GLY A 127 -11.78 -13.40 2.58
N VAL A 128 -11.32 -12.43 3.36
CA VAL A 128 -9.94 -12.33 3.83
C VAL A 128 -9.90 -12.00 5.32
N THR A 129 -8.86 -12.50 6.00
CA THR A 129 -8.59 -12.11 7.39
C THR A 129 -7.94 -10.73 7.45
N GLU A 130 -7.88 -10.14 8.65
CA GLU A 130 -7.17 -8.87 8.87
C GLU A 130 -5.69 -9.00 8.48
N SER A 131 -5.02 -10.08 8.89
CA SER A 131 -3.62 -10.34 8.54
C SER A 131 -3.42 -10.41 7.02
N GLN A 132 -4.30 -11.10 6.30
CA GLN A 132 -4.26 -11.15 4.83
C GLN A 132 -4.49 -9.76 4.22
N THR A 133 -5.43 -8.98 4.78
CA THR A 133 -5.68 -7.60 4.36
C THR A 133 -4.42 -6.75 4.48
N GLN A 134 -3.72 -6.82 5.62
CA GLN A 134 -2.47 -6.07 5.83
C GLN A 134 -1.36 -6.51 4.86
N ILE A 135 -1.19 -7.81 4.62
CA ILE A 135 -0.17 -8.33 3.69
C ILE A 135 -0.45 -7.83 2.28
N VAL A 136 -1.69 -7.98 1.79
CA VAL A 136 -2.09 -7.51 0.46
C VAL A 136 -1.89 -6.00 0.35
N THR A 137 -2.35 -5.24 1.36
CA THR A 137 -2.24 -3.78 1.37
C THR A 137 -0.80 -3.31 1.27
N ARG A 138 0.10 -3.86 2.10
CA ARG A 138 1.53 -3.52 2.05
C ARG A 138 2.14 -3.85 0.70
N LEU A 139 1.76 -4.99 0.12
CA LEU A 139 2.23 -5.37 -1.21
C LEU A 139 1.74 -4.39 -2.28
N MET A 140 0.46 -4.02 -2.24
CA MET A 140 -0.12 -3.05 -3.17
C MET A 140 0.54 -1.66 -3.05
N MET A 141 0.78 -1.19 -1.83
CA MET A 141 1.48 0.07 -1.58
C MET A 141 2.92 0.01 -2.12
N LYS A 142 3.63 -1.11 -1.90
CA LYS A 142 4.97 -1.32 -2.44
C LYS A 142 4.97 -1.29 -3.97
N LEU A 143 4.01 -1.95 -4.61
CA LEU A 143 3.88 -1.97 -6.07
C LEU A 143 3.52 -0.59 -6.65
N ALA A 144 2.72 0.20 -5.93
CA ALA A 144 2.37 1.57 -6.35
C ALA A 144 3.56 2.54 -6.25
N ASN A 145 4.45 2.33 -5.28
CA ASN A 145 5.61 3.16 -5.01
C ASN A 145 6.91 2.64 -5.67
N GLN A 146 6.84 1.55 -6.44
CA GLN A 146 7.96 1.15 -7.28
C GLN A 146 8.08 2.13 -8.45
N ASP A 147 9.25 2.77 -8.56
CA ASP A 147 9.62 3.51 -9.76
C ASP A 147 9.35 2.60 -10.97
N MET A 148 8.38 3.01 -11.81
CA MET A 148 8.26 2.40 -13.12
C MET A 148 9.65 2.49 -13.75
N PRO A 149 10.20 1.41 -14.34
CA PRO A 149 11.35 1.58 -15.21
C PRO A 149 10.90 2.54 -16.31
N MET A 150 11.24 3.83 -16.19
CA MET A 150 11.26 4.75 -17.31
C MET A 150 12.05 4.01 -18.35
N VAL A 151 11.43 3.75 -19.50
CA VAL A 151 12.03 3.10 -20.65
C VAL A 151 13.45 3.62 -20.78
N ALA A 152 14.42 2.84 -20.31
CA ALA A 152 15.82 3.19 -20.35
C ALA A 152 16.19 3.14 -21.82
N ASP A 153 16.14 4.32 -22.43
CA ASP A 153 16.67 4.68 -23.72
C ASP A 153 16.63 3.57 -24.79
N THR A 154 15.52 3.56 -25.53
CA THR A 154 15.46 3.06 -26.92
C THR A 154 16.56 3.66 -27.81
N LYS A 155 17.32 4.66 -27.34
CA LYS A 155 18.52 5.19 -27.99
C LYS A 155 19.70 4.21 -28.03
N ASN A 156 19.86 3.29 -27.07
CA ASN A 156 20.97 2.32 -27.12
C ASN A 156 20.73 1.19 -28.13
N ARG A 157 19.47 0.76 -28.34
CA ARG A 157 19.14 -0.27 -29.34
C ARG A 157 19.27 0.21 -30.79
N LEU A 158 19.21 1.52 -31.04
CA LEU A 158 19.43 2.10 -32.37
C LEU A 158 20.91 2.33 -32.68
N LYS A 159 21.78 2.50 -31.67
CA LYS A 159 23.24 2.57 -31.85
C LYS A 159 23.81 1.20 -32.24
N ASP A 160 23.43 0.13 -31.55
CA ASP A 160 23.93 -1.23 -31.84
C ASP A 160 23.51 -1.73 -33.23
N LYS A 161 22.31 -1.35 -33.71
CA LYS A 161 21.88 -1.68 -35.08
C LYS A 161 22.58 -0.85 -36.16
N ARG A 162 23.09 0.34 -35.84
CA ARG A 162 23.85 1.18 -36.79
C ARG A 162 25.31 0.79 -36.87
N GLU A 163 25.93 0.34 -35.77
CA GLU A 163 27.32 -0.14 -35.78
C GLU A 163 27.46 -1.51 -36.45
N LYS A 164 26.53 -2.46 -36.21
CA LYS A 164 26.52 -3.74 -36.93
C LYS A 164 26.27 -3.62 -38.45
N LYS A 165 25.65 -2.54 -38.92
CA LYS A 165 25.51 -2.26 -40.35
C LYS A 165 26.74 -1.58 -40.97
N ARG A 166 27.64 -1.02 -40.17
CA ARG A 166 28.88 -0.37 -40.64
C ARG A 166 30.10 -1.29 -40.59
N SER A 167 30.10 -2.32 -39.74
CA SER A 167 31.19 -3.29 -39.64
C SER A 167 31.06 -4.51 -40.57
N GLY A 168 30.04 -4.53 -41.43
CA GLY A 168 29.74 -5.65 -42.34
C GLY A 168 29.79 -5.26 -43.82
N LYS A 169 30.67 -4.32 -44.18
CA LYS A 169 30.95 -3.95 -45.58
C LYS A 169 32.45 -3.86 -45.79
#